data_AF-G9QPU6-F1
#
_entry.id   AF-G9QPU6-F1
#
_cell.length_a   1.000
_cell.length_b   1.000
_cell.length_c   1.000
_cell.angle_alpha   90.00
_cell.angle_beta   90.00
_cell.angle_gamma   90.00
#
_symmetry.space_group_name_H-M   'P 1'
#
loop_
_entity.id
_entity.type
_entity.pdbx_description
1 polymer ?
#
loop_
_entity_poly.entity_id
_entity_poly.type
_entity_poly.pdbx_seq_one_letter_code
_entity_poly.pdbx_strand_id
1 'polypeptide(L)'
;MIVQKWITRIRSAVSYSMLAALMYTLLTIILFVVLYMNVKPETYDVELFSVADKTIRSPKTIVDKEKTEEERKKAAEEVEDAYVYNQDTALNRVSLVNSIFDFIQEVKKESQKEERAPLAELKDKLTKNVTEDVTKSISDDVFLTLLSADQEELEKTRNAIVDNVEFTLQQRIRKEHLTDFQNQVEQAIEKNPLAPDLKRAAVEIGRYAIVPTEEYDSRLTSERKEQAQEEVEPVRILQGQVIVQEGHLIDRDIYRQLKLLGLINHQRSYKPVFGLLIFVLVVVFLLIYSFHTASLPSEKKKSYLLLVGMIFTFLFC
;
A
#
# COMPACT_ATOMS: atom_id res chain seq x y z
N MET A 1 18.44 63.02 59.92
CA MET A 1 19.47 62.15 60.54
C MET A 1 19.03 60.69 60.79
N ILE A 2 17.71 60.40 60.90
CA ILE A 2 17.19 59.03 61.14
C ILE A 2 17.28 58.17 59.87
N VAL A 3 17.01 58.73 58.69
CA VAL A 3 17.06 58.04 57.40
C VAL A 3 18.46 57.51 57.07
N GLN A 4 19.52 58.27 57.38
CA GLN A 4 20.90 57.80 57.19
C GLN A 4 21.29 56.66 58.13
N LYS A 5 20.79 56.65 59.38
CA LYS A 5 21.02 55.54 60.33
C LYS A 5 20.28 54.25 59.93
N TRP A 6 19.14 54.37 59.25
CA TRP A 6 18.42 53.22 58.69
C TRP A 6 19.12 52.66 57.44
N ILE A 7 19.61 53.54 56.56
CA ILE A 7 20.38 53.16 55.37
C ILE A 7 21.70 52.45 55.75
N THR A 8 22.40 52.89 56.79
CA THR A 8 23.65 52.24 57.23
C THR A 8 23.42 50.92 57.95
N ARG A 9 22.30 50.75 58.68
CA ARG A 9 21.92 49.46 59.29
C ARG A 9 21.52 48.40 58.27
N ILE A 10 20.81 48.80 57.20
CA ILE A 10 20.50 47.89 56.08
C ILE A 10 21.78 47.52 55.33
N ARG A 11 22.70 48.48 55.14
CA ARG A 11 24.01 48.26 54.51
C ARG A 11 24.95 47.35 55.32
N SER A 12 24.79 47.25 56.65
CA SER A 12 25.59 46.35 57.50
C SER A 12 24.94 44.98 57.73
N ALA A 13 23.66 44.80 57.39
CA ALA A 13 22.93 43.55 57.60
C ALA A 13 22.92 42.63 56.37
N VAL A 14 23.19 43.16 55.18
CA VAL A 14 23.25 42.38 53.95
C VAL A 14 24.70 42.12 53.58
N SER A 15 25.21 40.94 53.92
CA SER A 15 26.50 40.46 53.44
C SER A 15 26.47 40.39 51.91
N TYR A 16 27.62 40.60 51.26
CA TYR A 16 27.73 40.51 49.79
C TYR A 16 27.15 39.20 49.23
N SER A 17 27.32 38.10 49.97
CA SER A 17 26.76 36.79 49.62
C SER A 17 25.22 36.79 49.60
N MET A 18 24.56 37.49 50.53
CA MET A 18 23.11 37.58 50.59
C MET A 18 22.54 38.42 49.43
N LEU A 19 23.20 39.54 49.09
CA LEU A 19 22.81 40.38 47.95
C LEU A 19 23.01 39.65 46.62
N ALA A 20 24.14 38.98 46.45
CA ALA A 20 24.43 38.21 45.24
C ALA A 20 23.45 37.04 45.07
N ALA A 21 23.14 36.31 46.15
CA ALA A 21 22.17 35.23 46.13
C ALA A 21 20.78 35.71 45.67
N LEU A 22 20.28 36.80 46.25
CA LEU A 22 19.00 37.40 45.86
C LEU A 22 18.99 37.76 44.36
N MET A 23 20.06 38.37 43.88
CA MET A 23 20.15 38.80 42.49
C MET A 23 20.22 37.62 41.50
N TYR A 24 20.99 36.57 41.80
CA TYR A 24 21.03 35.37 40.97
C TYR A 24 19.71 34.61 40.97
N THR A 25 19.00 34.56 42.10
CA THR A 25 17.64 33.99 42.15
C THR A 25 16.69 34.78 41.27
N LEU A 26 16.70 36.11 41.36
CA LEU A 26 15.86 36.98 40.52
C LEU A 26 16.17 36.79 39.03
N LEU A 27 17.46 36.74 38.67
CA LEU A 27 17.92 36.50 37.30
C LEU A 27 17.43 35.14 36.76
N THR A 28 17.56 34.09 37.56
CA THR A 28 17.07 32.75 37.23
C THR A 28 15.58 32.77 36.91
N ILE A 29 14.77 33.43 37.75
CA ILE A 29 13.32 33.52 37.59
C ILE A 29 12.98 34.27 36.30
N ILE A 30 13.56 35.45 36.08
CA ILE A 30 13.30 36.27 34.89
C ILE A 30 13.68 35.50 33.62
N LEU A 31 14.89 34.93 33.58
CA LEU A 31 15.38 34.17 32.43
C LEU A 31 14.49 32.97 32.12
N PHE A 32 14.06 32.24 33.16
CA PHE A 32 13.15 31.11 33.00
C PHE A 32 11.80 31.54 32.42
N VAL A 33 11.19 32.62 32.95
CA VAL A 33 9.88 33.11 32.49
C VAL A 33 9.93 33.57 31.02
N VAL A 34 10.95 34.35 30.64
CA VAL A 34 11.08 34.85 29.25
C VAL A 34 11.25 33.69 28.27
N LEU A 35 12.15 32.76 28.56
CA LEU A 35 12.40 31.63 27.67
C LEU A 35 11.21 30.67 27.64
N TYR A 36 10.50 30.51 28.76
CA TYR A 36 9.29 29.69 28.82
C TYR A 36 8.20 30.19 27.86
N MET A 37 8.04 31.51 27.72
CA MET A 37 7.09 32.10 26.76
C MET A 37 7.44 31.79 25.30
N ASN A 38 8.73 31.63 24.95
CA ASN A 38 9.16 31.33 23.58
C ASN A 38 9.18 29.83 23.25
N VAL A 39 9.30 28.97 24.26
CA VAL A 39 9.44 27.51 24.07
C VAL A 39 8.08 26.79 23.99
N LYS A 40 6.98 27.43 24.41
CA LYS A 40 5.64 26.82 24.39
C LYS A 40 5.09 26.77 22.95
N PRO A 41 4.77 25.58 22.41
CA PRO A 41 4.14 25.48 21.08
C PRO A 41 2.72 26.06 21.08
N GLU A 42 2.33 26.69 19.97
CA GLU A 42 0.94 27.06 19.72
C GLU A 42 0.08 25.79 19.66
N THR A 43 -0.89 25.69 20.57
CA THR A 43 -1.82 24.56 20.68
C THR A 43 -3.24 25.09 20.74
N TYR A 44 -4.16 24.31 20.20
CA TYR A 44 -5.58 24.59 20.12
C TYR A 44 -6.33 23.60 21.02
N ASP A 45 -7.39 24.07 21.66
CA ASP A 45 -8.31 23.20 22.39
C ASP A 45 -9.32 22.67 21.38
N VAL A 46 -9.10 21.44 20.92
CA VAL A 46 -9.81 20.85 19.79
C VAL A 46 -10.30 19.46 20.16
N GLU A 47 -11.59 19.21 19.97
CA GLU A 47 -12.20 17.91 20.22
C GLU A 47 -12.65 17.28 18.90
N LEU A 48 -12.77 15.94 18.90
CA LEU A 48 -13.27 15.23 17.74
C LEU A 48 -14.78 15.52 17.56
N PHE A 49 -15.19 15.86 16.34
CA PHE A 49 -16.55 16.28 15.99
C PHE A 49 -16.99 17.62 16.60
N SER A 50 -16.06 18.46 17.06
CA SER A 50 -16.36 19.85 17.40
C SER A 50 -16.25 20.76 16.18
N VAL A 51 -16.78 21.98 16.31
CA VAL A 51 -16.62 23.04 15.31
C VAL A 51 -15.33 23.80 15.60
N ALA A 52 -14.57 24.15 14.57
CA ALA A 52 -13.33 24.92 14.73
C ALA A 52 -13.62 26.39 15.04
N ASP A 53 -13.16 26.87 16.20
CA ASP A 53 -13.31 28.29 16.61
C ASP A 53 -12.45 29.24 15.78
N LYS A 54 -11.38 28.74 15.14
CA LYS A 54 -10.44 29.51 14.33
C LYS A 54 -9.91 28.65 13.19
N THR A 55 -9.49 29.31 12.12
CA THR A 55 -8.78 28.65 11.02
C THR A 55 -7.41 28.18 11.51
N ILE A 56 -7.16 26.86 11.44
CA ILE A 56 -5.89 26.27 11.86
C ILE A 56 -5.04 25.95 10.62
N ARG A 57 -3.78 26.40 10.65
CA ARG A 57 -2.80 26.17 9.58
C ARG A 57 -1.64 25.32 10.09
N SER A 58 -1.02 24.57 9.19
CA SER A 58 0.14 23.76 9.52
C SER A 58 1.37 24.63 9.82
N PRO A 59 2.04 24.48 10.98
CA PRO A 59 3.25 25.23 11.31
C PRO A 59 4.50 24.69 10.59
N LYS A 60 4.47 23.45 10.08
CA LYS A 60 5.63 22.77 9.49
C LYS A 60 5.21 21.74 8.45
N THR A 61 6.09 21.48 7.49
CA THR A 61 5.86 20.38 6.55
C THR A 61 6.15 19.05 7.24
N ILE A 62 5.21 18.11 7.16
CA ILE A 62 5.37 16.75 7.71
C ILE A 62 4.74 15.72 6.76
N VAL A 63 5.35 14.53 6.71
CA VAL A 63 4.82 13.39 5.95
C VAL A 63 3.72 12.73 6.76
N ASP A 64 2.54 12.59 6.16
CA ASP A 64 1.44 11.80 6.70
C ASP A 64 1.63 10.33 6.31
N LYS A 65 2.32 9.58 7.18
CA LYS A 65 2.61 8.16 6.95
C LYS A 65 1.36 7.32 6.78
N GLU A 66 0.32 7.61 7.56
CA GLU A 66 -0.91 6.82 7.53
C GLU A 66 -1.67 7.05 6.22
N LYS A 67 -1.80 8.31 5.78
CA LYS A 67 -2.41 8.60 4.48
C LYS A 67 -1.58 8.06 3.33
N THR A 68 -0.25 8.14 3.42
CA THR A 68 0.64 7.55 2.41
C THR A 68 0.44 6.04 2.29
N GLU A 69 0.35 5.31 3.42
CA GLU A 69 0.10 3.86 3.41
C GLU A 69 -1.32 3.53 2.90
N GLU A 70 -2.31 4.37 3.16
CA GLU A 70 -3.66 4.22 2.60
C GLU A 70 -3.63 4.35 1.06
N GLU A 71 -2.97 5.38 0.54
CA GLU A 71 -2.83 5.58 -0.91
C GLU A 71 -2.00 4.46 -1.57
N ARG A 72 -0.96 3.95 -0.90
CA ARG A 72 -0.22 2.76 -1.34
C ARG A 72 -1.09 1.53 -1.45
N LYS A 73 -1.97 1.30 -0.46
CA LYS A 73 -2.91 0.18 -0.50
C LYS A 73 -3.90 0.32 -1.65
N LYS A 74 -4.47 1.50 -1.84
CA LYS A 74 -5.36 1.76 -2.99
C LYS A 74 -4.66 1.52 -4.31
N ALA A 75 -3.44 2.02 -4.47
CA ALA A 75 -2.65 1.80 -5.68
C ALA A 75 -2.43 0.30 -5.94
N ALA A 76 -2.13 -0.50 -4.92
CA ALA A 76 -2.01 -1.96 -5.06
C ALA A 76 -3.33 -2.68 -5.34
N GLU A 77 -4.45 -2.17 -4.82
CA GLU A 77 -5.79 -2.72 -5.07
C GLU A 77 -6.30 -2.41 -6.48
N GLU A 78 -5.87 -1.28 -7.06
CA GLU A 78 -6.18 -0.88 -8.44
C GLU A 78 -5.38 -1.66 -9.50
N VAL A 79 -4.30 -2.36 -9.10
CA VAL A 79 -3.53 -3.22 -10.02
C VAL A 79 -4.33 -4.45 -10.42
N GLU A 80 -4.59 -4.57 -11.71
CA GLU A 80 -5.19 -5.76 -12.31
C GLU A 80 -4.30 -7.01 -12.16
N ASP A 81 -4.95 -8.16 -11.99
CA ASP A 81 -4.29 -9.45 -11.95
C ASP A 81 -3.54 -9.73 -13.27
N ALA A 82 -2.33 -10.26 -13.15
CA ALA A 82 -1.47 -10.58 -14.27
C ALA A 82 -1.72 -12.00 -14.76
N TYR A 83 -1.83 -12.15 -16.09
CA TYR A 83 -2.04 -13.44 -16.74
C TYR A 83 -0.95 -13.72 -17.78
N VAL A 84 -0.57 -14.99 -17.88
CA VAL A 84 0.46 -15.46 -18.81
C VAL A 84 -0.15 -16.50 -19.74
N TYR A 85 0.13 -16.34 -21.04
CA TYR A 85 -0.30 -17.27 -22.06
C TYR A 85 0.56 -18.54 -22.01
N ASN A 86 -0.10 -19.70 -21.94
CA ASN A 86 0.52 -21.01 -21.95
C ASN A 86 0.33 -21.68 -23.31
N GLN A 87 1.39 -21.65 -24.13
CA GLN A 87 1.40 -22.28 -25.44
C GLN A 87 1.31 -23.80 -25.37
N ASP A 88 1.87 -24.43 -24.32
CA ASP A 88 1.86 -25.87 -24.17
C ASP A 88 0.42 -26.40 -23.98
N THR A 89 -0.44 -25.62 -23.33
CA THR A 89 -1.87 -25.93 -23.23
C THR A 89 -2.50 -26.07 -24.62
N ALA A 90 -2.24 -25.13 -25.53
CA ALA A 90 -2.77 -25.20 -26.89
C ALA A 90 -2.29 -26.45 -27.64
N LEU A 91 -0.99 -26.74 -27.59
CA LEU A 91 -0.37 -27.90 -28.22
C LEU A 91 -0.91 -29.23 -27.65
N ASN A 92 -1.10 -29.30 -26.34
CA ASN A 92 -1.64 -30.47 -25.66
C ASN A 92 -3.09 -30.76 -26.07
N ARG A 93 -3.93 -29.73 -26.25
CA ARG A 93 -5.32 -29.93 -26.72
C ARG A 93 -5.38 -30.37 -28.18
N VAL A 94 -4.54 -29.82 -29.05
CA VAL A 94 -4.43 -30.30 -30.44
C VAL A 94 -3.97 -31.75 -30.48
N SER A 95 -3.00 -32.11 -29.63
CA SER A 95 -2.52 -33.49 -29.50
C SER A 95 -3.60 -34.43 -28.99
N LEU A 96 -4.42 -34.00 -28.02
CA LEU A 96 -5.56 -34.74 -27.51
C LEU A 96 -6.59 -35.04 -28.61
N VAL A 97 -6.96 -34.04 -29.41
CA VAL A 97 -7.87 -34.24 -30.55
C VAL A 97 -7.30 -35.27 -31.51
N ASN A 98 -6.01 -35.14 -31.87
CA ASN A 98 -5.35 -36.10 -32.75
C ASN A 98 -5.39 -37.53 -32.18
N SER A 99 -5.10 -37.71 -30.89
CA SER A 99 -5.15 -39.02 -30.24
C SER A 99 -6.55 -39.63 -30.26
N ILE A 100 -7.61 -38.83 -30.08
CA ILE A 100 -9.01 -39.32 -30.17
C ILE A 100 -9.26 -39.94 -31.55
N PHE A 101 -8.85 -39.25 -32.62
CA PHE A 101 -9.01 -39.75 -33.99
C PHE A 101 -8.13 -40.97 -34.27
N ASP A 102 -6.90 -41.02 -33.74
CA ASP A 102 -6.01 -42.18 -33.87
C ASP A 102 -6.63 -43.43 -33.24
N PHE A 103 -7.22 -43.32 -32.03
CA PHE A 103 -7.93 -44.42 -31.39
C PHE A 103 -9.20 -44.84 -32.14
N ILE A 104 -9.96 -43.89 -32.69
CA ILE A 104 -11.13 -44.19 -33.53
C ILE A 104 -10.70 -45.03 -34.74
N GLN A 105 -9.61 -44.65 -35.42
CA GLN A 105 -9.10 -45.40 -36.57
C GLN A 105 -8.58 -46.79 -36.21
N GLU A 106 -7.91 -46.91 -35.06
CA GLU A 106 -7.41 -48.18 -34.55
C GLU A 106 -8.57 -49.16 -34.29
N VAL A 107 -9.56 -48.73 -33.52
CA VAL A 107 -10.76 -49.52 -33.19
C VAL A 107 -11.54 -49.89 -34.44
N LYS A 108 -11.64 -48.98 -35.41
CA LYS A 108 -12.32 -49.24 -36.68
C LYS A 108 -11.59 -50.32 -37.51
N LYS A 109 -10.26 -50.35 -37.49
CA LYS A 109 -9.46 -51.39 -38.16
C LYS A 109 -9.54 -52.74 -37.44
N GLU A 110 -9.66 -52.74 -36.12
CA GLU A 110 -9.78 -53.96 -35.29
C GLU A 110 -11.17 -54.59 -35.40
N SER A 111 -12.23 -53.78 -35.34
CA SER A 111 -13.63 -54.23 -35.47
C SER A 111 -14.00 -54.77 -36.85
N GLN A 112 -13.25 -54.40 -37.90
CA GLN A 112 -13.36 -55.03 -39.22
C GLN A 112 -12.81 -56.46 -39.26
N LYS A 113 -11.95 -56.84 -38.31
CA LYS A 113 -11.29 -58.15 -38.23
C LYS A 113 -11.96 -59.08 -37.22
N GLU A 114 -12.57 -58.52 -36.18
CA GLU A 114 -13.20 -59.27 -35.10
C GLU A 114 -14.59 -58.67 -34.81
N GLU A 115 -15.64 -59.49 -34.72
CA GLU A 115 -17.00 -59.08 -34.33
C GLU A 115 -17.04 -58.60 -32.85
N ARG A 116 -16.45 -57.44 -32.58
CA ARG A 116 -16.44 -56.77 -31.27
C ARG A 116 -17.43 -55.61 -31.26
N ALA A 117 -17.78 -55.14 -30.05
CA ALA A 117 -18.55 -53.91 -29.85
C ALA A 117 -17.60 -52.69 -29.89
N PRO A 118 -17.51 -51.95 -31.01
CA PRO A 118 -16.45 -50.96 -31.23
C PRO A 118 -16.53 -49.77 -30.27
N LEU A 119 -17.74 -49.35 -29.85
CA LEU A 119 -17.91 -48.23 -28.92
C LEU A 119 -17.33 -48.53 -27.54
N ALA A 120 -17.53 -49.74 -27.01
CA ALA A 120 -17.03 -50.12 -25.69
C ALA A 120 -15.50 -50.18 -25.66
N GLU A 121 -14.90 -50.71 -26.73
CA GLU A 121 -13.44 -50.78 -26.91
C GLU A 121 -12.82 -49.39 -27.04
N LEU A 122 -13.45 -48.49 -27.80
CA LEU A 122 -13.00 -47.10 -27.91
C LEU A 122 -13.01 -46.37 -26.57
N LYS A 123 -14.10 -46.49 -25.80
CA LYS A 123 -14.19 -45.85 -24.47
C LYS A 123 -13.15 -46.40 -23.51
N ASP A 124 -12.90 -47.71 -23.53
CA ASP A 124 -11.86 -48.35 -22.72
C ASP A 124 -10.46 -47.84 -23.10
N LYS A 125 -10.13 -47.76 -24.40
CA LYS A 125 -8.85 -47.22 -24.88
C LYS A 125 -8.67 -45.75 -24.51
N LEU A 126 -9.70 -44.92 -24.69
CA LEU A 126 -9.66 -43.50 -24.31
C LEU A 126 -9.45 -43.32 -22.80
N THR A 127 -10.20 -44.05 -21.98
CA THR A 127 -10.11 -43.95 -20.51
C THR A 127 -8.74 -44.40 -19.98
N LYS A 128 -8.10 -45.38 -20.63
CA LYS A 128 -6.79 -45.90 -20.21
C LYS A 128 -5.61 -45.05 -20.66
N ASN A 129 -5.71 -44.41 -21.82
CA ASN A 129 -4.56 -43.76 -22.47
C ASN A 129 -4.63 -42.23 -22.49
N VAL A 130 -5.75 -41.64 -22.06
CA VAL A 130 -5.93 -40.19 -22.00
C VAL A 130 -6.10 -39.75 -20.55
N THR A 131 -5.36 -38.71 -20.14
CA THR A 131 -5.36 -38.19 -18.75
C THR A 131 -6.70 -37.59 -18.33
N GLU A 132 -7.46 -37.04 -19.27
CA GLU A 132 -8.82 -36.55 -19.06
C GLU A 132 -9.87 -37.60 -19.42
N ASP A 133 -10.99 -37.59 -18.69
CA ASP A 133 -12.14 -38.46 -18.96
C ASP A 133 -12.98 -37.90 -20.11
N VAL A 134 -12.43 -37.98 -21.32
CA VAL A 134 -13.06 -37.56 -22.58
C VAL A 134 -14.43 -38.23 -22.73
N THR A 135 -14.56 -39.48 -22.28
CA THR A 135 -15.75 -40.32 -22.45
C THR A 135 -16.96 -39.86 -21.64
N LYS A 136 -16.77 -38.96 -20.66
CA LYS A 136 -17.86 -38.32 -19.91
C LYS A 136 -18.26 -36.96 -20.48
N SER A 137 -17.34 -36.32 -21.19
CA SER A 137 -17.53 -34.95 -21.69
C SER A 137 -18.10 -34.92 -23.12
N ILE A 138 -17.89 -36.02 -23.86
CA ILE A 138 -18.36 -36.21 -25.23
C ILE A 138 -19.39 -37.34 -25.24
N SER A 139 -20.48 -37.14 -25.96
CA SER A 139 -21.59 -38.07 -26.07
C SER A 139 -21.25 -39.33 -26.87
N ASP A 140 -21.90 -40.44 -26.51
CA ASP A 140 -21.71 -41.72 -27.20
C ASP A 140 -22.13 -41.65 -28.67
N ASP A 141 -23.12 -40.82 -29.00
CA ASP A 141 -23.58 -40.58 -30.37
C ASP A 141 -22.48 -39.98 -31.25
N VAL A 142 -21.62 -39.12 -30.71
CA VAL A 142 -20.47 -38.55 -31.42
C VAL A 142 -19.48 -39.64 -31.78
N PHE A 143 -19.13 -40.51 -30.82
CA PHE A 143 -18.21 -41.61 -31.08
C PHE A 143 -18.78 -42.61 -32.09
N LEU A 144 -20.07 -42.94 -32.00
CA LEU A 144 -20.75 -43.82 -32.97
C LEU A 144 -20.76 -43.21 -34.38
N THR A 145 -21.01 -41.91 -34.49
CA THR A 145 -21.00 -41.18 -35.76
C THR A 145 -19.62 -41.24 -36.41
N LEU A 146 -18.55 -41.01 -35.64
CA LEU A 146 -17.17 -41.05 -36.15
C LEU A 146 -16.70 -42.47 -36.49
N LEU A 147 -17.11 -43.48 -35.72
CA LEU A 147 -16.83 -44.89 -36.03
C LEU A 147 -17.51 -45.33 -37.35
N SER A 148 -18.65 -44.74 -37.68
CA SER A 148 -19.45 -45.08 -38.87
C SER A 148 -19.03 -44.32 -40.15
N ALA A 149 -18.43 -43.14 -40.01
CA ALA A 149 -17.95 -42.31 -41.12
C ALA A 149 -16.88 -43.04 -41.94
N ASP A 150 -16.72 -42.76 -43.24
CA ASP A 150 -15.64 -43.35 -44.03
C ASP A 150 -14.25 -42.74 -43.69
N GLN A 151 -13.17 -43.30 -44.23
CA GLN A 151 -11.81 -42.83 -43.92
C GLN A 151 -11.56 -41.40 -44.44
N GLU A 152 -12.11 -41.04 -45.60
CA GLU A 152 -11.92 -39.72 -46.19
C GLU A 152 -12.68 -38.65 -45.40
N GLU A 153 -13.93 -38.93 -45.03
CA GLU A 153 -14.76 -38.10 -44.18
C GLU A 153 -14.16 -37.93 -42.77
N LEU A 154 -13.60 -39.00 -42.21
CA LEU A 154 -12.95 -38.96 -40.89
C LEU A 154 -11.72 -38.06 -40.90
N GLU A 155 -10.86 -38.15 -41.92
CA GLU A 155 -9.68 -37.27 -42.06
C GLU A 155 -10.08 -35.81 -42.31
N LYS A 156 -11.09 -35.56 -43.15
CA LYS A 156 -11.64 -34.20 -43.35
C LYS A 156 -12.15 -33.62 -42.04
N THR A 157 -12.84 -34.43 -41.24
CA THR A 157 -13.38 -34.03 -39.94
C THR A 157 -12.25 -33.75 -38.94
N ARG A 158 -11.23 -34.61 -38.88
CA ARG A 158 -10.03 -34.43 -38.05
C ARG A 158 -9.35 -33.10 -38.35
N ASN A 159 -9.04 -32.84 -39.63
CA ASN A 159 -8.35 -31.63 -40.06
C ASN A 159 -9.18 -30.38 -39.75
N ALA A 160 -10.49 -30.43 -40.03
CA ALA A 160 -11.37 -29.32 -39.69
C ALA A 160 -11.36 -28.99 -38.19
N ILE A 161 -11.36 -29.98 -37.30
CA ILE A 161 -11.30 -29.73 -35.86
C ILE A 161 -9.91 -29.20 -35.48
N VAL A 162 -8.84 -29.90 -35.89
CA VAL A 162 -7.46 -29.55 -35.54
C VAL A 162 -7.12 -28.11 -35.95
N ASP A 163 -7.40 -27.74 -37.21
CA ASP A 163 -7.09 -26.42 -37.73
C ASP A 163 -7.83 -25.31 -36.98
N ASN A 164 -9.13 -25.52 -36.69
CA ASN A 164 -9.95 -24.52 -36.00
C ASN A 164 -9.65 -24.44 -34.50
N VAL A 165 -9.34 -25.57 -33.85
CA VAL A 165 -8.91 -25.62 -32.45
C VAL A 165 -7.54 -24.96 -32.29
N GLU A 166 -6.58 -25.28 -33.16
CA GLU A 166 -5.25 -24.66 -33.14
C GLU A 166 -5.36 -23.15 -33.33
N PHE A 167 -6.09 -22.69 -34.35
CA PHE A 167 -6.30 -21.27 -34.60
C PHE A 167 -6.95 -20.54 -33.41
N THR A 168 -7.94 -21.17 -32.77
CA THR A 168 -8.64 -20.57 -31.62
C THR A 168 -7.75 -20.54 -30.38
N LEU A 169 -7.01 -21.61 -30.10
CA LEU A 169 -6.13 -21.71 -28.93
C LEU A 169 -4.84 -20.89 -29.04
N GLN A 170 -4.44 -20.44 -30.23
CA GLN A 170 -3.40 -19.42 -30.39
C GLN A 170 -3.78 -18.07 -29.78
N GLN A 171 -5.06 -17.85 -29.51
CA GLN A 171 -5.58 -16.63 -28.89
C GLN A 171 -5.45 -16.72 -27.37
N ARG A 172 -5.43 -15.55 -26.71
CA ARG A 172 -5.41 -15.44 -25.26
C ARG A 172 -6.82 -15.63 -24.70
N ILE A 173 -7.09 -16.82 -24.19
CA ILE A 173 -8.40 -17.22 -23.68
C ILE A 173 -8.35 -17.23 -22.17
N ARG A 174 -9.02 -16.25 -21.56
CA ARG A 174 -9.28 -16.26 -20.11
C ARG A 174 -10.52 -17.08 -19.80
N LYS A 175 -10.63 -17.52 -18.55
CA LYS A 175 -11.75 -18.34 -18.08
C LYS A 175 -13.09 -17.63 -18.25
N GLU A 176 -13.13 -16.31 -18.07
CA GLU A 176 -14.33 -15.48 -18.17
C GLU A 176 -14.90 -15.44 -19.59
N HIS A 177 -14.03 -15.57 -20.61
CA HIS A 177 -14.38 -15.51 -22.02
C HIS A 177 -14.43 -16.89 -22.70
N LEU A 178 -14.26 -17.98 -21.94
CA LEU A 178 -14.17 -19.33 -22.50
C LEU A 178 -15.34 -19.68 -23.42
N THR A 179 -16.57 -19.33 -23.03
CA THR A 179 -17.78 -19.60 -23.81
C THR A 179 -17.79 -18.86 -25.14
N ASP A 180 -17.21 -17.65 -25.21
CA ASP A 180 -17.15 -16.87 -26.45
C ASP A 180 -16.25 -17.58 -27.47
N PHE A 181 -15.10 -18.08 -27.05
CA PHE A 181 -14.19 -18.85 -27.91
C PHE A 181 -14.74 -20.23 -28.28
N GLN A 182 -15.51 -20.87 -27.40
CA GLN A 182 -16.23 -22.11 -27.75
C GLN A 182 -17.27 -21.87 -28.85
N ASN A 183 -18.01 -20.76 -28.79
CA ASN A 183 -18.97 -20.42 -29.84
C ASN A 183 -18.24 -20.00 -31.14
N GLN A 184 -17.07 -19.37 -31.04
CA GLN A 184 -16.24 -19.03 -32.19
C GLN A 184 -15.75 -20.29 -32.92
N VAL A 185 -15.24 -21.29 -32.21
CA VAL A 185 -14.77 -22.54 -32.83
C VAL A 185 -15.94 -23.31 -33.47
N GLU A 186 -17.12 -23.30 -32.84
CA GLU A 186 -18.34 -23.89 -33.39
C GLU A 186 -18.70 -23.24 -34.74
N GLN A 187 -18.82 -21.91 -34.80
CA GLN A 187 -19.13 -21.19 -36.03
C GLN A 187 -18.06 -21.40 -37.12
N ALA A 188 -16.80 -21.59 -36.74
CA ALA A 188 -15.73 -21.87 -37.67
C ALA A 188 -15.85 -23.28 -38.26
N ILE A 189 -16.12 -24.29 -37.41
CA ILE A 189 -16.37 -25.67 -37.83
C ILE A 189 -17.62 -25.75 -38.72
N GLU A 190 -18.69 -25.02 -38.41
CA GLU A 190 -19.93 -25.02 -39.20
C GLU A 190 -19.74 -24.60 -40.67
N LYS A 191 -18.74 -23.76 -40.95
CA LYS A 191 -18.41 -23.31 -42.31
C LYS A 191 -17.66 -24.36 -43.14
N ASN A 192 -17.17 -25.43 -42.51
CA ASN A 192 -16.45 -26.49 -43.21
C ASN A 192 -17.42 -27.39 -44.01
N PRO A 193 -16.98 -27.93 -45.16
CA PRO A 193 -17.78 -28.80 -46.01
C PRO A 193 -17.82 -30.24 -45.44
N LEU A 194 -18.51 -30.40 -44.31
CA LEU A 194 -18.72 -31.69 -43.62
C LEU A 194 -20.18 -32.14 -43.73
N ALA A 195 -20.41 -33.46 -43.71
CA ALA A 195 -21.74 -34.03 -43.60
C ALA A 195 -22.45 -33.56 -42.31
N PRO A 196 -23.79 -33.42 -42.28
CA PRO A 196 -24.50 -32.85 -41.13
C PRO A 196 -24.23 -33.55 -39.80
N ASP A 197 -24.11 -34.88 -39.80
CA ASP A 197 -23.87 -35.66 -38.59
C ASP A 197 -22.43 -35.50 -38.10
N LEU A 198 -21.45 -35.51 -39.01
CA LEU A 198 -20.05 -35.27 -38.70
C LEU A 198 -19.78 -33.83 -38.27
N LYS A 199 -20.55 -32.88 -38.79
CA LYS A 199 -20.48 -31.49 -38.36
C LYS A 199 -20.90 -31.33 -36.90
N ARG A 200 -21.99 -31.99 -36.48
CA ARG A 200 -22.41 -31.99 -35.06
C ARG A 200 -21.35 -32.62 -34.17
N ALA A 201 -20.80 -33.77 -34.57
CA ALA A 201 -19.69 -34.43 -33.88
C ALA A 201 -18.44 -33.54 -33.77
N ALA A 202 -18.09 -32.84 -34.86
CA ALA A 202 -16.95 -31.94 -34.90
C ALA A 202 -17.14 -30.73 -33.97
N VAL A 203 -18.33 -30.14 -33.94
CA VAL A 203 -18.64 -29.02 -33.03
C VAL A 203 -18.48 -29.45 -31.57
N GLU A 204 -18.98 -30.63 -31.20
CA GLU A 204 -18.89 -31.12 -29.83
C GLU A 204 -17.44 -31.35 -29.40
N ILE A 205 -16.63 -32.03 -30.24
CA ILE A 205 -15.19 -32.22 -29.98
C ILE A 205 -14.45 -30.88 -29.96
N GLY A 206 -14.74 -29.99 -30.91
CA GLY A 206 -14.11 -28.68 -31.02
C GLY A 206 -14.35 -27.84 -29.76
N ARG A 207 -15.61 -27.72 -29.33
CA ARG A 207 -15.98 -27.00 -28.10
C ARG A 207 -15.33 -27.61 -26.86
N TYR A 208 -15.26 -28.95 -26.78
CA TYR A 208 -14.57 -29.64 -25.70
C TYR A 208 -13.06 -29.32 -25.70
N ALA A 209 -12.42 -29.27 -26.86
CA ALA A 209 -10.99 -29.02 -26.97
C ALA A 209 -10.59 -27.60 -26.54
N ILE A 210 -11.48 -26.60 -26.64
CA ILE A 210 -11.20 -25.22 -26.20
C ILE A 210 -11.18 -25.13 -24.67
N VAL A 211 -10.04 -24.68 -24.13
CA VAL A 211 -9.80 -24.45 -22.70
C VAL A 211 -9.11 -23.09 -22.51
N PRO A 212 -9.11 -22.54 -21.29
CA PRO A 212 -8.35 -21.33 -20.99
C PRO A 212 -6.87 -21.52 -21.32
N THR A 213 -6.30 -20.57 -22.05
CA THR A 213 -4.87 -20.54 -22.42
C THR A 213 -4.11 -19.49 -21.64
N GLU A 214 -4.80 -18.64 -20.88
CA GLU A 214 -4.19 -17.74 -19.92
C GLU A 214 -4.32 -18.28 -18.49
N GLU A 215 -3.19 -18.30 -17.78
CA GLU A 215 -3.11 -18.68 -16.37
C GLU A 215 -2.71 -17.47 -15.53
N TYR A 216 -3.28 -17.38 -14.32
CA TYR A 216 -2.98 -16.33 -13.36
C TYR A 216 -1.54 -16.48 -12.84
N ASP A 217 -0.73 -15.43 -12.99
CA ASP A 217 0.62 -15.36 -12.43
C ASP A 217 0.61 -14.52 -11.14
N SER A 218 0.59 -15.23 -10.01
CA SER A 218 0.58 -14.62 -8.67
C SER A 218 1.85 -13.83 -8.37
N ARG A 219 3.00 -14.24 -8.92
CA ARG A 219 4.29 -13.58 -8.72
C ARG A 219 4.30 -12.27 -9.50
N LEU A 220 3.97 -12.29 -10.79
CA LEU A 220 3.92 -11.09 -11.62
C LEU A 220 2.87 -10.09 -11.12
N THR A 221 1.74 -10.58 -10.63
CA THR A 221 0.71 -9.73 -9.99
C THR A 221 1.26 -9.05 -8.74
N SER A 222 1.96 -9.81 -7.88
CA SER A 222 2.55 -9.26 -6.66
C SER A 222 3.65 -8.25 -6.96
N GLU A 223 4.49 -8.52 -7.95
CA GLU A 223 5.54 -7.59 -8.42
C GLU A 223 4.95 -6.28 -8.94
N ARG A 224 3.86 -6.33 -9.72
CA ARG A 224 3.15 -5.12 -10.17
C ARG A 224 2.52 -4.35 -9.02
N LYS A 225 1.96 -5.05 -8.02
CA LYS A 225 1.40 -4.42 -6.81
C LYS A 225 2.48 -3.72 -6.00
N GLU A 226 3.65 -4.32 -5.84
CA GLU A 226 4.81 -3.71 -5.17
C GLU A 226 5.30 -2.47 -5.93
N GLN A 227 5.47 -2.55 -7.26
CA GLN A 227 5.83 -1.40 -8.09
C GLN A 227 4.84 -0.25 -7.96
N ALA A 228 3.53 -0.54 -8.02
CA ALA A 228 2.50 0.47 -7.84
C ALA A 228 2.58 1.14 -6.46
N GLN A 229 2.93 0.40 -5.40
CA GLN A 229 3.14 0.96 -4.06
C GLN A 229 4.39 1.86 -3.97
N GLU A 230 5.46 1.48 -4.66
CA GLU A 230 6.71 2.25 -4.70
C GLU A 230 6.57 3.55 -5.48
N GLU A 231 5.74 3.56 -6.52
CA GLU A 231 5.44 4.74 -7.33
C GLU A 231 4.58 5.79 -6.58
N VAL A 232 3.89 5.41 -5.49
CA VAL A 232 3.10 6.36 -4.68
C VAL A 232 4.01 7.34 -3.95
N GLU A 233 3.89 8.63 -4.31
CA GLU A 233 4.58 9.70 -3.61
C GLU A 233 4.06 9.88 -2.17
N PRO A 234 4.96 10.16 -1.19
CA PRO A 234 4.53 10.39 0.18
C PRO A 234 3.58 11.58 0.31
N VAL A 235 2.42 11.37 0.93
CA VAL A 235 1.44 12.42 1.20
C VAL A 235 2.01 13.37 2.25
N ARG A 236 2.13 14.65 1.90
CA ARG A 236 2.72 15.69 2.74
C ARG A 236 1.67 16.73 3.12
N ILE A 237 1.67 17.09 4.40
CA ILE A 237 0.98 18.28 4.89
C ILE A 237 2.00 19.41 4.83
N LEU A 238 1.76 20.40 3.98
CA LEU A 238 2.70 21.50 3.73
C LEU A 238 2.60 22.58 4.81
N GLN A 239 3.70 23.26 5.10
CA GLN A 239 3.69 24.44 5.95
C GLN A 239 2.75 25.53 5.38
N GLY A 240 1.94 26.13 6.24
CA GLY A 240 0.96 27.17 5.88
C GLY A 240 -0.35 26.65 5.29
N GLN A 241 -0.42 25.35 4.97
CA GLN A 241 -1.65 24.69 4.51
C GLN A 241 -2.75 24.82 5.56
N VAL A 242 -3.97 25.17 5.13
CA VAL A 242 -5.14 25.20 6.00
C VAL A 242 -5.59 23.75 6.24
N ILE A 243 -5.61 23.36 7.52
CA ILE A 243 -6.07 22.02 7.94
C ILE A 243 -7.57 22.03 8.17
N VAL A 244 -8.06 23.09 8.83
CA VAL A 244 -9.50 23.32 9.03
C VAL A 244 -9.78 24.82 9.04
N GLN A 245 -10.88 25.21 8.43
CA GLN A 245 -11.37 26.59 8.43
C GLN A 245 -12.24 26.84 9.65
N GLU A 246 -12.30 28.10 10.08
CA GLU A 246 -13.23 28.54 11.13
C GLU A 246 -14.68 28.15 10.77
N GLY A 247 -15.45 27.71 11.77
CA GLY A 247 -16.83 27.28 11.59
C GLY A 247 -17.02 25.90 10.94
N HIS A 248 -15.96 25.19 10.58
CA HIS A 248 -16.05 23.85 9.98
C HIS A 248 -15.98 22.73 11.02
N LEU A 249 -16.61 21.61 10.73
CA LEU A 249 -16.60 20.40 11.56
C LEU A 249 -15.22 19.72 11.51
N ILE A 250 -14.71 19.36 12.68
CA ILE A 250 -13.46 18.64 12.82
C ILE A 250 -13.76 17.14 12.78
N ASP A 251 -13.60 16.56 11.59
CA ASP A 251 -13.75 15.13 11.38
C ASP A 251 -12.53 14.33 11.89
N ARG A 252 -12.56 13.01 11.68
CA ARG A 252 -11.49 12.10 12.11
C ARG A 252 -10.15 12.40 11.43
N ASP A 253 -10.16 12.76 10.16
CA ASP A 253 -8.94 13.01 9.39
C ASP A 253 -8.31 14.33 9.79
N ILE A 254 -9.10 15.40 9.92
CA ILE A 254 -8.66 16.71 10.42
C ILE A 254 -8.10 16.54 11.83
N TYR A 255 -8.83 15.89 12.73
CA TYR A 255 -8.36 15.65 14.10
C TYR A 255 -7.03 14.89 14.13
N ARG A 256 -6.88 13.87 13.29
CA ARG A 256 -5.65 13.08 13.14
C ARG A 256 -4.49 13.94 12.63
N GLN A 257 -4.72 14.77 11.61
CA GLN A 257 -3.72 15.71 11.09
C GLN A 257 -3.28 16.72 12.17
N LEU A 258 -4.22 17.30 12.92
CA LEU A 258 -3.93 18.21 14.03
C LEU A 258 -3.11 17.51 15.13
N LYS A 259 -3.43 16.25 15.45
CA LYS A 259 -2.68 15.42 16.40
C LYS A 259 -1.25 15.16 15.92
N LEU A 260 -1.09 14.82 14.64
CA LEU A 260 0.21 14.55 14.00
C LEU A 260 1.10 15.81 13.97
N LEU A 261 0.50 16.99 13.79
CA LEU A 261 1.20 18.28 13.88
C LEU A 261 1.52 18.71 15.30
N GLY A 262 0.96 18.06 16.32
CA GLY A 262 1.11 18.41 17.73
C GLY A 262 0.32 19.67 18.12
N LEU A 263 -0.73 19.99 17.37
CA LEU A 263 -1.55 21.19 17.56
C LEU A 263 -2.66 21.01 18.60
N ILE A 264 -2.85 19.81 19.14
CA ILE A 264 -3.90 19.50 20.12
C ILE A 264 -3.34 19.61 21.54
N ASN A 265 -4.01 20.38 22.40
CA ASN A 265 -3.57 20.73 23.76
C ASN A 265 -3.57 19.57 24.78
N HIS A 266 -3.82 18.33 24.37
CA HIS A 266 -4.04 17.20 25.29
C HIS A 266 -2.76 16.50 25.79
N GLN A 267 -1.57 16.92 25.33
CA GLN A 267 -0.29 16.39 25.82
C GLN A 267 0.63 17.51 26.27
N ARG A 268 0.52 17.92 27.54
CA ARG A 268 1.58 18.72 28.19
C ARG A 268 2.87 17.89 28.24
N SER A 269 3.68 18.00 27.19
CA SER A 269 5.05 17.48 27.24
C SER A 269 5.84 18.36 28.21
N TYR A 270 6.13 17.85 29.40
CA TYR A 270 6.97 18.54 30.39
C TYR A 270 8.47 18.49 30.01
N LYS A 271 8.84 17.74 28.96
CA LYS A 271 10.23 17.56 28.53
C LYS A 271 10.92 18.88 28.15
N PRO A 272 10.31 19.80 27.37
CA PRO A 272 10.93 21.09 27.05
C PRO A 272 11.10 21.97 28.29
N VAL A 273 10.17 21.90 29.26
CA VAL A 273 10.25 22.67 30.51
C VAL A 273 11.41 22.20 31.39
N PHE A 274 11.61 20.88 31.48
CA PHE A 274 12.73 20.30 32.23
C PHE A 274 14.08 20.62 31.57
N GLY A 275 14.16 20.50 30.25
CA GLY A 275 15.35 20.91 29.49
C GLY A 275 15.67 22.39 29.64
N LEU A 276 14.65 23.26 29.60
CA LEU A 276 14.78 24.69 29.85
C LEU A 276 15.30 24.96 31.27
N LEU A 277 14.76 24.28 32.28
CA LEU A 277 15.22 24.43 33.67
C LEU A 277 16.70 24.09 33.81
N ILE A 278 17.15 22.96 33.25
CA ILE A 278 18.56 22.56 33.26
C ILE A 278 19.41 23.59 32.52
N PHE A 279 18.98 24.04 31.33
CA PHE A 279 19.69 25.04 30.55
C PHE A 279 19.88 26.34 31.35
N VAL A 280 18.82 26.85 31.97
CA VAL A 280 18.86 28.06 32.81
C VAL A 280 19.81 27.85 34.00
N LEU A 281 19.76 26.70 34.66
CA LEU A 281 20.66 26.39 35.79
C LEU A 281 22.13 26.35 35.35
N VAL A 282 22.43 25.78 34.18
CA VAL A 282 23.80 25.74 33.62
C VAL A 282 24.29 27.15 33.30
N VAL A 283 23.46 27.99 32.66
CA VAL A 283 23.80 29.39 32.35
C VAL A 283 24.08 30.17 33.63
N VAL A 284 23.22 30.06 34.64
CA VAL A 284 23.38 30.74 35.93
C VAL A 284 24.61 30.21 36.67
N PHE A 285 24.87 28.91 36.64
CA PHE A 285 26.07 28.30 37.21
C PHE A 285 27.35 28.85 36.58
N LEU A 286 27.40 28.94 35.24
CA LEU A 286 28.54 29.52 34.52
C LEU A 286 28.75 30.99 34.90
N LEU A 287 27.67 31.77 35.06
CA LEU A 287 27.76 33.15 35.54
C LEU A 287 28.32 33.22 36.96
N ILE A 288 27.81 32.41 37.89
CA ILE A 288 28.31 32.35 39.28
C ILE A 288 29.80 31.98 39.29
N TYR A 289 30.20 30.97 38.52
CA TYR A 289 31.58 30.52 38.42
C TYR A 289 32.51 31.60 37.85
N SER A 290 32.08 32.31 36.80
CA SER A 290 32.83 33.41 36.18
C SER A 290 33.07 34.55 37.18
N PHE A 291 32.03 34.99 37.90
CA PHE A 291 32.14 36.04 38.92
C PHE A 291 32.95 35.61 40.16
N HIS A 292 32.96 34.32 40.49
CA HIS A 292 33.76 33.79 41.60
C HIS A 292 35.24 33.72 41.24
N THR A 293 35.58 33.23 40.04
CA THR A 293 36.97 33.07 39.55
C THR A 293 37.61 34.40 39.15
N ALA A 294 36.81 35.41 38.75
CA ALA A 294 37.34 36.72 38.44
C ALA A 294 37.94 37.41 39.69
N SER A 295 39.24 37.71 39.65
CA SER A 295 40.02 38.39 40.70
C SER A 295 39.71 39.89 40.80
N LEU A 296 38.43 40.25 40.90
CA LEU A 296 37.95 41.62 41.01
C LEU A 296 37.90 42.09 42.48
N PRO A 297 38.29 43.34 42.79
CA PRO A 297 38.08 43.93 44.12
C PRO A 297 36.60 43.89 44.52
N SER A 298 36.32 43.67 45.81
CA SER A 298 34.96 43.47 46.37
C SER A 298 33.95 44.57 46.01
N GLU A 299 34.42 45.81 45.85
CA GLU A 299 33.62 46.97 45.43
C GLU A 299 33.25 46.93 43.94
N LYS A 300 34.16 46.45 43.08
CA LYS A 300 33.91 46.30 41.64
C LYS A 300 32.98 45.12 41.37
N LYS A 301 33.10 44.02 42.12
CA LYS A 301 32.20 42.86 41.98
C LYS A 301 30.72 43.23 42.16
N LYS A 302 30.40 44.07 43.15
CA LYS A 302 29.03 44.60 43.37
C LYS A 302 28.55 45.44 42.19
N SER A 303 29.41 46.32 41.67
CA SER A 303 29.06 47.21 40.56
C SER A 303 28.83 46.45 39.25
N TYR A 304 29.68 45.47 38.92
CA TYR A 304 29.48 44.61 37.74
C TYR A 304 28.24 43.73 37.85
N LEU A 305 27.95 43.22 39.05
CA LEU A 305 26.75 42.44 39.32
C LEU A 305 25.47 43.26 39.09
N LEU A 306 25.42 44.50 39.59
CA LEU A 306 24.34 45.45 39.30
C LEU A 306 24.24 45.83 37.82
N LEU A 307 25.38 45.99 37.15
CA LEU A 307 25.44 46.31 35.72
C LEU A 307 24.86 45.15 34.88
N VAL A 308 25.23 43.90 35.16
CA VAL A 308 24.63 42.73 34.50
C VAL A 308 23.13 42.64 34.76
N GLY A 309 22.68 42.86 36.00
CA GLY A 309 21.25 42.91 36.32
C GLY A 309 20.51 44.02 35.55
N MET A 310 21.12 45.19 35.39
CA MET A 310 20.55 46.32 34.63
C MET A 310 20.51 46.04 33.13
N ILE A 311 21.57 45.46 32.55
CA ILE A 311 21.57 45.03 31.15
C ILE A 311 20.47 44.00 30.92
N PHE A 312 20.35 43.00 31.79
CA PHE A 312 19.35 41.95 31.64
C PHE A 312 17.93 42.52 31.72
N THR A 313 17.67 43.40 32.68
CA THR A 313 16.36 44.05 32.78
C THR A 313 16.04 44.93 31.56
N PHE A 314 17.03 45.53 30.91
CA PHE A 314 16.84 46.34 29.70
C PHE A 314 16.73 45.51 28.41
N LEU A 315 17.36 44.34 28.35
CA LEU A 315 17.33 43.46 27.17
C LEU A 315 16.03 42.64 27.07
N PHE A 316 15.33 42.48 28.20
CA PHE A 316 14.16 41.62 28.33
C PHE A 316 12.85 42.38 28.68
N CYS A 317 12.90 43.72 28.69
CA CYS A 317 11.74 44.61 28.79
C CYS A 317 11.54 45.28 27.42
#